data_AF-A0A965PVB3-F1
#
_entry.id   AF-A0A965PVB3-F1
#
_cell.length_a   1.000
_cell.length_b   1.000
_cell.length_c   1.000
_cell.angle_alpha   90.00
_cell.angle_beta   90.00
_cell.angle_gamma   90.00
#
_symmetry.space_group_name_H-M   'P 1'
#
loop_
_entity.id
_entity.type
_entity.pdbx_description
1 polymer ?
#
loop_
_entity_poly.entity_id
_entity_poly.type
_entity_poly.pdbx_seq_one_letter_code
_entity_poly.pdbx_strand_id
1 'polypeptide(L)'
;MNGATENIDFFVAHELQEVVPSAVTGEKDAVNEDSTPKYQMVDKSALIPLLTKAIQELKAINDTQAETINALTARIVALESK
;
A
#
# COMPACT_ATOMS: atom_id res chain seq x y z
N MET A 1 -2.73 -0.49 23.30
CA MET A 1 -3.04 0.91 23.65
C MET A 1 -4.20 0.89 24.63
N ASN A 2 -3.95 1.05 25.94
CA ASN A 2 -5.04 1.01 26.93
C ASN A 2 -5.92 2.26 26.77
N GLY A 3 -7.19 2.06 26.40
CA GLY A 3 -8.18 3.15 26.29
C GLY A 3 -8.63 3.51 24.87
N ALA A 4 -8.28 2.74 23.83
CA ALA A 4 -8.85 2.97 22.50
C ALA A 4 -10.33 2.55 22.48
N THR A 5 -11.23 3.54 22.45
CA THR A 5 -12.68 3.35 22.29
C THR A 5 -13.11 3.23 20.83
N GLU A 6 -12.17 3.40 19.90
CA GLU A 6 -12.38 3.33 18.45
C GLU A 6 -11.34 2.43 17.80
N ASN A 7 -11.80 1.58 16.88
CA ASN A 7 -10.91 0.79 16.04
C ASN A 7 -10.30 1.71 14.98
N ILE A 8 -8.99 1.89 15.03
CA ILE A 8 -8.26 2.68 14.03
C ILE A 8 -7.33 1.73 13.28
N ASP A 9 -7.43 1.74 11.95
CA ASP A 9 -6.57 0.94 11.09
C ASP A 9 -5.14 1.50 11.07
N PHE A 10 -4.18 0.62 11.28
CA PHE A 10 -2.76 0.96 11.30
C PHE A 10 -1.91 -0.13 10.67
N PHE A 11 -0.69 0.26 10.30
CA PHE A 11 0.37 -0.68 9.94
C PHE A 11 1.12 -1.15 11.19
N VAL A 12 1.54 -2.41 11.17
CA VAL A 12 2.50 -2.94 12.14
C VAL A 12 3.91 -2.49 11.70
N ALA A 13 4.63 -1.81 12.59
CA ALA A 13 5.89 -1.14 12.23
C ALA A 13 6.93 -2.10 11.62
N HIS A 14 7.13 -3.29 12.19
CA HIS A 14 8.09 -4.25 11.65
C HIS A 14 7.66 -4.82 10.29
N GLU A 15 6.38 -5.09 10.07
CA GLU A 15 5.88 -5.56 8.78
C GLU A 15 6.04 -4.45 7.72
N LEU A 16 5.74 -3.21 8.10
CA LEU A 16 5.92 -2.07 7.21
C LEU A 16 7.40 -1.82 6.90
N GLN A 17 8.31 -2.06 7.84
CA GLN A 17 9.75 -1.88 7.62
C GLN A 17 10.27 -2.82 6.54
N GLU A 18 9.70 -4.02 6.37
CA GLU A 18 10.07 -4.96 5.31
C GLU A 18 9.62 -4.49 3.91
N VAL A 19 8.53 -3.70 3.82
CA VAL A 19 7.95 -3.25 2.55
C VAL A 19 8.37 -1.83 2.19
N VAL A 20 8.39 -0.93 3.17
CA VAL A 20 8.74 0.49 3.04
C VAL A 20 9.70 0.88 4.18
N PRO A 21 11.00 0.49 4.10
CA PRO A 21 11.96 0.72 5.17
C PRO A 21 12.10 2.19 5.57
N SER A 22 11.97 3.11 4.61
CA SER A 22 12.06 4.55 4.84
C SER A 22 10.90 5.13 5.66
N ALA A 23 9.79 4.41 5.80
CA ALA A 23 8.65 4.82 6.61
C ALA A 23 8.77 4.41 8.09
N VAL A 24 9.83 3.68 8.46
CA VAL A 24 10.00 3.15 9.81
C VAL A 24 11.37 3.51 10.36
N THR A 25 11.42 3.96 11.62
CA THR A 25 12.66 4.21 12.35
C THR A 25 12.72 3.35 13.60
N GLY A 26 13.95 2.98 13.99
CA GLY A 26 14.21 2.03 15.07
C GLY A 26 14.32 0.58 14.60
N GLU A 27 14.83 -0.27 15.48
CA GLU A 27 15.08 -1.68 15.22
C GLU A 27 13.99 -2.55 15.88
N LYS A 28 13.64 -3.65 15.22
CA LYS A 28 12.70 -4.63 15.78
C LYS A 28 13.26 -5.22 17.08
N ASP A 29 12.39 -5.35 18.09
CA ASP A 29 12.72 -5.94 19.39
C ASP A 29 13.86 -5.23 20.15
N ALA A 30 14.17 -3.98 19.79
CA ALA A 30 15.17 -3.20 20.50
C ALA A 30 14.76 -2.95 21.95
N VAL A 31 15.77 -2.89 22.83
CA VAL A 31 15.61 -2.61 24.26
C VAL A 31 16.53 -1.46 24.67
N ASN A 32 16.10 -0.67 25.65
CA ASN A 32 16.95 0.32 26.30
C ASN A 32 17.85 -0.34 27.36
N GLU A 33 18.78 0.41 27.94
CA GLU A 33 19.71 -0.08 28.97
C GLU A 33 18.99 -0.61 30.22
N ASP A 34 17.81 -0.09 30.53
CA ASP A 34 16.96 -0.51 31.64
C ASP A 34 16.07 -1.73 31.30
N SER A 35 16.32 -2.41 30.17
CA SER A 35 15.54 -3.54 29.64
C SER A 35 14.09 -3.20 29.26
N THR A 36 13.72 -1.91 29.18
CA THR A 36 12.42 -1.52 28.63
C THR A 36 12.43 -1.60 27.10
N PRO A 37 11.29 -1.91 26.45
CA PRO A 37 11.21 -1.91 24.99
C PRO A 37 11.51 -0.53 24.39
N LYS A 38 12.36 -0.51 23.38
CA LYS A 38 12.62 0.64 22.52
C LYS A 38 11.78 0.50 21.24
N TYR A 39 10.64 1.19 21.21
CA TYR A 39 9.65 1.04 20.15
C TYR A 39 10.12 1.59 18.79
N GLN A 40 9.67 0.92 17.73
CA GLN A 40 9.76 1.43 16.37
C GLN A 40 8.72 2.53 16.14
N MET A 41 9.07 3.52 15.31
CA MET A 41 8.20 4.64 14.97
C MET A 41 7.91 4.64 13.47
N VAL A 42 6.64 4.83 13.13
CA VAL A 42 6.17 4.89 11.72
C VAL A 42 5.90 6.33 11.32
N ASP A 43 6.54 6.78 10.23
CA ASP A 43 6.16 8.00 9.51
C ASP A 43 5.17 7.67 8.39
N LYS A 44 3.89 7.92 8.65
CA LYS A 44 2.81 7.68 7.69
C LYS A 44 2.86 8.62 6.50
N SER A 45 3.48 9.80 6.66
CA SER A 45 3.59 10.80 5.60
C SER A 45 4.43 10.29 4.44
N ALA A 46 5.40 9.42 4.73
CA ALA A 46 6.23 8.75 3.73
C ALA A 46 5.42 7.85 2.78
N LEU A 47 4.25 7.35 3.21
CA LEU A 47 3.38 6.51 2.37
C LEU A 47 2.54 7.32 1.39
N ILE A 48 2.23 8.59 1.68
CA ILE A 48 1.36 9.43 0.84
C ILE A 48 1.90 9.54 -0.60
N PRO A 49 3.15 9.96 -0.85
CA PRO A 49 3.67 10.06 -2.22
C PRO A 49 3.75 8.69 -2.90
N LEU A 50 4.13 7.64 -2.16
CA LEU A 50 4.26 6.27 -2.68
C LEU A 50 2.90 5.71 -3.15
N LEU A 51 1.88 5.79 -2.29
CA LEU A 51 0.53 5.32 -2.60
C LEU A 51 -0.11 6.17 -3.71
N THR A 52 0.11 7.48 -3.70
CA THR A 52 -0.37 8.36 -4.78
C THR A 52 0.19 7.93 -6.13
N LYS A 53 1.49 7.63 -6.18
CA LYS A 53 2.14 7.16 -7.41
C LYS A 53 1.62 5.78 -7.83
N ALA A 54 1.51 4.83 -6.90
CA ALA A 54 0.98 3.50 -7.18
C ALA A 54 -0.46 3.55 -7.73
N ILE A 55 -1.33 4.42 -7.18
CA ILE A 55 -2.70 4.61 -7.68
C ILE A 55 -2.71 5.18 -9.10
N GLN A 56 -1.83 6.13 -9.41
CA GLN A 56 -1.70 6.69 -10.76
C GLN A 56 -1.28 5.62 -11.78
N GLU A 57 -0.33 4.76 -11.41
CA GLU A 57 0.13 3.65 -12.25
C GLU A 57 -0.96 2.61 -12.46
N LEU A 58 -1.66 2.20 -11.39
CA LEU A 58 -2.81 1.31 -11.46
C LEU A 58 -3.92 1.88 -12.35
N LYS A 59 -4.19 3.18 -12.25
CA LYS A 59 -5.16 3.84 -13.12
C LYS A 59 -4.77 3.74 -14.59
N ALA A 60 -3.51 3.98 -14.94
CA ALA A 60 -3.03 3.88 -16.32
C ALA A 60 -3.18 2.45 -16.88
N ILE A 61 -2.89 1.44 -16.06
CA ILE A 61 -3.10 0.03 -16.41
C ILE A 61 -4.59 -0.25 -16.65
N ASN A 62 -5.46 0.19 -15.75
CA ASN A 62 -6.90 0.00 -15.88
C ASN A 62 -7.47 0.67 -17.14
N ASP A 63 -7.03 1.89 -17.45
CA ASP A 63 -7.45 2.60 -18.66
C ASP A 63 -7.02 1.82 -19.93
N THR A 64 -5.78 1.32 -19.96
CA THR A 64 -5.27 0.49 -21.07
C THR A 64 -6.04 -0.84 -21.22
N GLN A 65 -6.38 -1.47 -20.10
CA GLN A 65 -7.18 -2.69 -20.08
C GLN A 65 -8.59 -2.43 -20.61
N ALA A 66 -9.22 -1.32 -20.23
CA ALA A 66 -10.53 -0.93 -20.72
C ALA A 66 -10.53 -0.72 -22.25
N GLU A 67 -9.52 -0.04 -22.79
CA GLU A 67 -9.35 0.12 -24.25
C GLU A 67 -9.20 -1.23 -24.96
N THR A 68 -8.38 -2.12 -24.40
CA THR A 68 -8.17 -3.47 -24.96
C THR A 68 -9.47 -4.27 -24.96
N ILE A 69 -10.23 -4.24 -23.86
CA ILE A 69 -11.52 -4.92 -23.74
C ILE A 69 -12.51 -4.37 -24.77
N ASN A 70 -12.59 -3.05 -24.94
CA ASN A 70 -13.47 -2.44 -25.94
C ASN A 70 -13.11 -2.87 -27.36
N ALA A 71 -11.82 -2.87 -27.70
CA ALA A 71 -11.34 -3.30 -29.01
C ALA A 71 -11.64 -4.78 -29.29
N LEU A 72 -11.41 -5.65 -28.30
CA LEU A 72 -11.72 -7.08 -28.41
C LEU A 72 -13.23 -7.31 -28.54
N THR A 73 -14.05 -6.61 -27.75
CA THR A 73 -15.50 -6.70 -27.81
C THR A 73 -16.01 -6.30 -29.20
N ALA A 74 -15.51 -5.21 -29.77
CA ALA A 74 -15.88 -4.79 -31.13
C ALA A 74 -15.51 -5.84 -32.19
N ARG A 75 -14.35 -6.50 -32.05
CA ARG A 75 -13.92 -7.58 -32.95
C ARG A 75 -14.82 -8.81 -32.84
N ILE A 76 -15.23 -9.18 -31.63
CA ILE A 76 -16.14 -10.31 -31.40
C ILE A 76 -17.49 -10.04 -32.08
N VAL A 77 -18.09 -8.88 -31.84
CA VAL A 77 -19.38 -8.51 -32.47
C VAL A 77 -19.31 -8.60 -34.00
N ALA A 78 -18.23 -8.10 -34.61
CA ALA A 78 -18.05 -8.14 -36.05
C ALA A 78 -17.84 -9.57 -36.63
N LEU A 79 -17.35 -10.50 -35.81
CA LEU A 79 -17.19 -11.91 -36.18
C LEU A 79 -18.49 -12.69 -35.98
N GLU A 80 -19.24 -12.40 -34.92
CA GLU A 80 -20.54 -13.01 -34.64
C GLU A 80 -21.64 -12.57 -35.63
N SER A 81 -21.49 -11.41 -36.28
CA SER A 81 -22.42 -10.92 -37.29
C SER A 81 -22.19 -11.48 -38.71
N LYS A 82 -21.22 -12.38 -38.89
CA LYS A 82 -20.93 -13.05 -40.18
C LYS A 82 -21.57 -14.44 -40.22
#